data_AF-A0A927UT32-F1
#
_entry.id   AF-A0A927UT32-F1
#
_cell.length_a   1.000
_cell.length_b   1.000
_cell.length_c   1.000
_cell.angle_alpha   90.00
_cell.angle_beta   90.00
_cell.angle_gamma   90.00
#
_symmetry.space_group_name_H-M   'P 1'
#
loop_
_entity.id
_entity.type
_entity.pdbx_description
1 polymer ?
#
loop_
_entity_poly.entity_id
_entity_poly.type
_entity_poly.pdbx_seq_one_letter_code
_entity_poly.pdbx_strand_id
1 'polypeptide(L)'
;MWPNHLFKFYPYFIGILAGYPNGATAVYEAVNDRKMDKENAVSALVVCNIASPIFLISYIGYSSLHEYYNKYIILFVVVFGSFVTSFIIKLFYMYIKKPATNVTGFDTNNIICATENHSASKNILEDVIMKSCEVLVFVGAYIIFFSIYAAFITMLPLSKIYTAALSGLFEITCGINLISDMDININIKYILAACITGFGGLSSAFQSRKYIIDAGLSFINYIIHKALCGVICMLIMYLYIMTQGHL
;
A
#
# COMPACT_ATOMS: atom_id res chain seq x y z
N MET A 1 -12.74 10.47 25.80
CA MET A 1 -13.67 9.80 24.86
C MET A 1 -13.47 10.46 23.51
N TRP A 2 -12.80 9.82 22.56
CA TRP A 2 -12.64 10.40 21.21
C TRP A 2 -13.99 10.40 20.48
N PRO A 3 -14.32 11.45 19.71
CA PRO A 3 -15.55 11.49 18.92
C PRO A 3 -15.66 10.30 17.94
N ASN A 4 -16.82 9.64 17.90
CA ASN A 4 -17.08 8.46 17.04
C ASN A 4 -16.82 8.68 15.54
N HIS A 5 -16.80 9.93 15.06
CA HIS A 5 -16.48 10.24 13.66
C HIS A 5 -14.98 10.17 13.32
N LEU A 6 -14.10 10.44 14.29
CA LEU A 6 -12.64 10.34 14.11
C LEU A 6 -12.19 8.87 13.97
N PHE A 7 -12.94 7.94 14.58
CA PHE A 7 -12.74 6.51 14.42
C PHE A 7 -13.02 5.97 13.01
N LYS A 8 -13.58 6.76 12.09
CA LYS A 8 -13.69 6.32 10.69
C LYS A 8 -12.41 6.57 9.89
N PHE A 9 -11.55 7.48 10.36
CA PHE A 9 -10.35 7.91 9.66
C PHE A 9 -9.06 7.33 10.22
N TYR A 10 -9.09 6.64 11.37
CA TYR A 10 -7.89 6.05 11.97
C TYR A 10 -7.08 5.14 11.01
N PRO A 11 -7.67 4.37 10.06
CA PRO A 11 -6.88 3.56 9.16
C PRO A 11 -5.96 4.37 8.25
N TYR A 12 -6.37 5.60 7.90
CA TYR A 12 -5.53 6.52 7.10
C TYR A 12 -4.31 6.99 7.91
N PHE A 13 -4.49 7.30 9.20
CA PHE A 13 -3.39 7.69 10.07
C PHE A 13 -2.42 6.54 10.31
N ILE A 14 -2.92 5.36 10.68
CA ILE A 14 -2.08 4.18 10.89
C ILE A 14 -1.36 3.81 9.59
N GLY A 15 -2.08 3.79 8.47
CA GLY A 15 -1.52 3.41 7.18
C GLY A 15 -0.42 4.34 6.69
N ILE A 16 -0.64 5.66 6.71
CA ILE A 16 0.34 6.64 6.24
C ILE A 16 1.59 6.66 7.14
N LEU A 17 1.46 6.38 8.44
CA LEU A 17 2.60 6.39 9.37
C LEU A 17 3.36 5.06 9.41
N ALA A 18 2.64 3.94 9.50
CA ALA A 18 3.23 2.62 9.72
C ALA A 18 3.51 1.84 8.43
N GLY A 19 2.78 2.13 7.36
CA GLY A 19 2.90 1.45 6.06
C GLY A 19 2.41 0.00 6.06
N TYR A 20 2.97 -0.81 5.16
CA TYR A 20 2.60 -2.22 4.99
C TYR A 20 3.04 -3.11 6.15
N PRO A 21 2.27 -4.17 6.50
CA PRO A 21 0.87 -4.43 6.14
C PRO A 21 -0.11 -3.74 7.09
N ASN A 22 0.38 -2.96 8.06
CA ASN A 22 -0.42 -2.35 9.14
C ASN A 22 -1.57 -1.48 8.60
N GLY A 23 -1.37 -0.79 7.48
CA GLY A 23 -2.42 -0.06 6.78
C GLY A 23 -3.59 -0.95 6.35
N ALA A 24 -3.31 -2.11 5.75
CA ALA A 24 -4.34 -3.08 5.38
C ALA A 24 -5.02 -3.71 6.61
N THR A 25 -4.26 -4.00 7.66
CA THR A 25 -4.81 -4.48 8.95
C THR A 25 -5.81 -3.49 9.53
N ALA A 26 -5.46 -2.20 9.57
CA ALA A 26 -6.34 -1.16 10.10
C ALA A 26 -7.62 -0.99 9.27
N VAL A 27 -7.54 -1.13 7.94
CA VAL A 27 -8.74 -1.13 7.09
C VAL A 27 -9.60 -2.36 7.35
N TYR A 28 -8.99 -3.55 7.48
CA TYR A 28 -9.70 -4.78 7.81
C TYR A 28 -10.46 -4.66 9.14
N GLU A 29 -9.80 -4.19 10.19
CA GLU A 29 -10.42 -3.98 11.51
C GLU A 29 -11.59 -2.99 11.42
N ALA A 30 -11.43 -1.86 10.70
CA ALA A 30 -12.50 -0.89 10.53
C ALA A 30 -13.71 -1.47 9.78
N VAL A 31 -13.49 -2.38 8.82
CA VAL A 31 -14.57 -3.10 8.13
C VAL A 31 -15.23 -4.11 9.06
N ASN A 32 -14.44 -4.90 9.79
CA ASN A 32 -14.92 -5.91 10.72
C ASN A 32 -15.75 -5.30 11.86
N ASP A 33 -15.32 -4.15 12.38
CA ASP A 33 -16.01 -3.36 13.39
C ASP A 33 -17.23 -2.59 12.86
N ARG A 34 -17.58 -2.74 11.57
CA ARG A 34 -18.66 -2.00 10.89
C ARG A 34 -18.51 -0.47 10.96
N LYS A 35 -17.27 0.03 11.12
CA LYS A 35 -16.93 1.46 11.11
C LYS A 35 -16.68 1.97 9.69
N MET A 36 -16.36 1.08 8.74
CA MET A 36 -16.09 1.38 7.35
C MET A 36 -16.80 0.39 6.42
N ASP A 37 -17.56 0.90 5.46
CA ASP A 37 -18.19 0.07 4.43
C ASP A 37 -17.16 -0.49 3.46
N LYS A 38 -17.43 -1.68 2.89
CA LYS A 38 -16.54 -2.34 1.93
C LYS A 38 -16.19 -1.45 0.73
N GLU A 39 -17.14 -0.65 0.26
CA GLU A 39 -16.93 0.28 -0.87
C GLU A 39 -15.91 1.36 -0.55
N ASN A 40 -16.01 1.94 0.65
CA ASN A 40 -15.04 2.90 1.14
C ASN A 40 -13.68 2.22 1.37
N ALA A 41 -13.68 1.00 1.90
CA ALA A 41 -12.46 0.23 2.18
C ALA A 41 -11.63 -0.05 0.92
N VAL A 42 -12.25 -0.36 -0.22
CA VAL A 42 -11.53 -0.56 -1.51
C VAL A 42 -10.68 0.66 -1.87
N SER A 43 -11.25 1.85 -1.78
CA SER A 43 -10.54 3.10 -2.08
C SER A 43 -9.58 3.52 -0.96
N ALA A 44 -9.89 3.21 0.30
CA ALA A 44 -9.05 3.50 1.45
C ALA A 44 -7.76 2.69 1.42
N LEU A 45 -7.82 1.41 1.03
CA LEU A 45 -6.64 0.53 0.95
C LEU A 45 -5.51 1.12 0.10
N VAL A 46 -5.81 1.87 -0.96
CA VAL A 46 -4.77 2.47 -1.81
C VAL A 46 -3.99 3.56 -1.07
N VAL A 47 -4.65 4.28 -0.15
CA VAL A 47 -4.05 5.37 0.65
C VAL A 47 -3.42 4.84 1.92
N CYS A 48 -4.09 3.93 2.61
CA CYS A 48 -3.63 3.39 3.89
C CYS A 48 -2.49 2.39 3.68
N ASN A 49 -2.50 1.64 2.58
CA ASN A 49 -1.50 0.62 2.32
C ASN A 49 -0.45 1.17 1.34
N ILE A 50 0.40 2.05 1.85
CA ILE A 50 1.56 2.63 1.16
C ILE A 50 2.85 2.32 1.92
N ALA A 51 4.01 2.60 1.32
CA ALA A 51 5.28 2.45 2.04
C ALA A 51 5.41 3.52 3.14
N SER A 52 6.08 3.18 4.24
CA SER A 52 6.20 4.08 5.39
C SER A 52 7.05 5.32 5.07
N PRO A 53 6.84 6.45 5.77
CA PRO A 53 7.57 7.69 5.50
C PRO A 53 9.08 7.53 5.70
N ILE A 54 9.49 6.75 6.70
CA ILE A 54 10.90 6.46 6.96
C ILE A 54 11.54 5.72 5.78
N PHE A 55 10.82 4.77 5.17
CA PHE A 55 11.31 4.06 3.99
C PHE A 55 11.42 4.99 2.78
N LEU A 56 10.37 5.77 2.50
CA LEU A 56 10.35 6.67 1.35
C LEU A 56 11.40 7.79 1.44
N ILE A 57 11.59 8.37 2.63
CA ILE A 57 12.55 9.45 2.84
C ILE A 57 13.98 8.91 2.91
N SER A 58 14.24 7.96 3.82
CA SER A 58 15.62 7.56 4.15
C SER A 58 16.20 6.60 3.12
N TYR A 59 15.45 5.58 2.72
CA TYR A 59 15.97 4.62 1.75
C TYR A 59 15.96 5.22 0.35
N ILE A 60 14.81 5.70 -0.13
CA ILE A 60 14.68 6.13 -1.53
C ILE A 60 15.22 7.54 -1.75
N GLY A 61 14.73 8.52 -0.98
CA GLY A 61 15.11 9.93 -1.15
C GLY A 61 16.60 10.18 -0.84
N TYR A 62 17.08 9.70 0.31
CA TYR A 62 18.45 9.91 0.77
C TYR A 62 19.44 8.87 0.24
N SER A 63 19.23 7.58 0.54
CA SER A 63 20.24 6.55 0.27
C SER A 63 20.37 6.20 -1.21
N SER A 64 19.25 6.06 -1.94
CA SER A 64 19.26 5.58 -3.34
C SER A 64 19.33 6.69 -4.39
N LEU A 65 18.69 7.85 -4.14
CA LEU A 65 18.63 8.96 -5.10
C LEU A 65 19.49 10.18 -4.71
N HIS A 66 20.23 10.08 -3.59
CA HIS A 66 21.22 11.06 -3.13
C HIS A 66 20.71 12.51 -2.98
N GLU A 67 19.43 12.69 -2.64
CA GLU A 67 18.83 14.03 -2.47
C GLU A 67 19.08 15.00 -3.64
N TYR A 68 19.13 14.53 -4.90
CA TYR A 68 19.29 15.42 -6.06
C TYR A 68 18.17 16.47 -6.12
N TYR A 69 16.94 16.03 -5.85
CA TYR A 69 15.83 16.90 -5.46
C TYR A 69 15.64 16.85 -3.94
N ASN A 70 14.59 17.50 -3.44
CA ASN A 70 14.21 17.36 -2.04
C ASN A 70 13.85 15.90 -1.69
N LYS A 71 14.49 15.31 -0.66
CA LYS A 71 14.21 13.95 -0.17
C LYS A 71 12.75 13.63 0.17
N TYR A 72 11.97 14.66 0.49
CA TYR A 72 10.55 14.52 0.79
C TYR A 72 9.67 14.39 -0.47
N ILE A 73 10.22 14.59 -1.67
CA ILE A 73 9.42 14.60 -2.91
C ILE A 73 8.77 13.26 -3.20
N ILE A 74 9.49 12.14 -2.99
CA ILE A 74 8.94 10.80 -3.21
C ILE A 74 7.79 10.53 -2.22
N LEU A 75 7.95 10.93 -0.96
CA LEU A 75 6.87 10.83 0.03
C LEU A 75 5.64 11.62 -0.42
N PHE A 76 5.83 12.88 -0.83
CA PHE A 76 4.74 13.71 -1.32
C PHE A 76 4.03 13.06 -2.51
N VAL A 77 4.79 12.63 -3.52
CA VAL A 77 4.24 12.02 -4.73
C VAL A 77 3.46 10.74 -4.43
N VAL A 78 3.99 9.86 -3.56
CA VAL A 78 3.31 8.60 -3.21
C VAL A 78 2.04 8.86 -2.40
N VAL A 79 2.11 9.72 -1.37
CA VAL A 79 0.94 10.04 -0.56
C VAL A 79 -0.12 10.75 -1.40
N PHE A 80 0.24 11.84 -2.08
CA PHE A 80 -0.69 12.59 -2.91
C PHE A 80 -1.24 11.75 -4.06
N GLY A 81 -0.39 10.99 -4.75
CA GLY A 81 -0.77 10.06 -5.81
C GLY A 81 -1.75 8.98 -5.34
N SER A 82 -1.58 8.47 -4.11
CA SER A 82 -2.52 7.51 -3.53
C SER A 82 -3.90 8.13 -3.28
N PHE A 83 -3.97 9.38 -2.83
CA PHE A 83 -5.24 10.11 -2.67
C PHE A 83 -5.92 10.37 -4.02
N VAL A 84 -5.17 10.80 -5.03
CA VAL A 84 -5.68 10.97 -6.40
C VAL A 84 -6.22 9.65 -6.94
N THR A 85 -5.50 8.56 -6.74
CA THR A 85 -5.93 7.21 -7.15
C THR A 85 -7.20 6.79 -6.44
N SER A 86 -7.28 7.01 -5.12
CA SER A 86 -8.46 6.74 -4.31
C SER A 86 -9.69 7.51 -4.81
N PHE A 87 -9.50 8.77 -5.16
CA PHE A 87 -10.55 9.61 -5.73
C PHE A 87 -11.05 9.08 -7.09
N ILE A 88 -10.13 8.72 -8.00
CA ILE A 88 -10.49 8.14 -9.32
C ILE A 88 -11.26 6.84 -9.15
N ILE A 89 -10.82 5.96 -8.23
CA ILE A 89 -11.50 4.70 -7.93
C ILE A 89 -12.93 4.99 -7.43
N LYS A 90 -13.12 5.94 -6.50
CA LYS A 90 -14.45 6.31 -6.02
C LYS A 90 -15.36 6.81 -7.15
N LEU A 91 -14.84 7.67 -8.02
CA LEU A 91 -15.60 8.16 -9.18
C LEU A 91 -16.01 7.00 -10.11
N PHE A 92 -15.09 6.07 -10.39
CA PHE A 92 -15.36 4.91 -11.22
C PHE A 92 -16.44 3.99 -10.63
N TYR A 93 -16.35 3.68 -9.33
CA TYR A 93 -17.36 2.87 -8.65
C TYR A 93 -18.72 3.57 -8.58
N MET A 94 -18.75 4.89 -8.37
CA MET A 94 -19.98 5.68 -8.41
C MET A 94 -20.62 5.70 -9.80
N TYR A 95 -19.82 5.73 -10.86
CA TYR A 95 -20.30 5.71 -12.24
C TYR A 95 -20.87 4.34 -12.65
N ILE A 96 -20.20 3.24 -12.25
CA ILE A 96 -20.66 1.88 -12.56
C ILE A 96 -21.90 1.49 -11.75
N LYS A 97 -21.99 1.94 -10.50
CA LYS A 97 -23.20 1.78 -9.71
C LYS A 97 -24.27 2.77 -10.15
N LYS A 98 -25.13 2.35 -11.07
CA LYS A 98 -26.49 2.92 -11.15
C LYS A 98 -27.14 2.83 -9.76
N PRO A 99 -27.97 3.81 -9.35
CA PRO A 99 -28.70 3.71 -8.10
C PRO A 99 -29.61 2.47 -8.20
N ALA A 100 -29.21 1.40 -7.52
CA ALA A 100 -30.13 0.31 -7.26
C ALA A 100 -31.20 0.87 -6.33
N THR A 101 -32.42 0.85 -6.82
CA THR A 101 -33.67 1.11 -6.08
C THR A 101 -33.60 0.58 -4.66
N ASN A 102 -34.03 1.40 -3.70
CA ASN A 102 -34.26 1.04 -2.31
C ASN A 102 -34.90 -0.36 -2.22
N VAL A 103 -34.10 -1.38 -1.88
CA VAL A 103 -34.64 -2.61 -1.32
C VAL A 103 -34.50 -2.46 0.18
N THR A 104 -35.58 -1.95 0.78
CA THR A 104 -35.89 -2.15 2.18
C THR A 104 -35.98 -3.66 2.43
N GLY A 105 -35.02 -4.18 3.16
CA GLY A 105 -34.95 -5.57 3.56
C GLY A 105 -33.93 -5.74 4.68
N PHE A 106 -34.14 -5.05 5.79
CA PHE A 106 -33.49 -5.42 7.05
C PHE A 106 -34.18 -6.69 7.56
N ASP A 107 -33.68 -7.84 7.13
CA ASP A 107 -33.94 -9.10 7.83
C ASP A 107 -33.17 -9.06 9.16
N THR A 108 -33.84 -8.58 10.20
CA THR A 108 -33.53 -8.95 11.57
C THR A 108 -33.89 -10.43 11.74
N ASN A 109 -32.91 -11.33 11.68
CA ASN A 109 -32.93 -12.57 12.44
C ASN A 109 -31.54 -13.22 12.57
N ASN A 110 -31.26 -13.67 13.79
CA ASN A 110 -30.12 -14.43 14.29
C ASN A 110 -28.95 -13.64 14.88
N ILE A 111 -29.21 -13.06 16.06
CA ILE A 111 -28.22 -12.90 17.12
C ILE A 111 -27.87 -14.32 17.61
N ILE A 112 -26.76 -14.88 17.13
CA ILE A 112 -26.04 -15.90 17.89
C ILE A 112 -25.00 -15.13 18.70
N CYS A 113 -25.32 -14.88 19.97
CA CYS A 113 -24.32 -14.51 20.96
C CYS A 113 -23.37 -15.70 21.11
N ALA A 114 -22.24 -15.67 20.41
CA ALA A 114 -21.09 -16.43 20.83
C ALA A 114 -20.56 -15.75 22.09
N THR A 115 -21.01 -16.24 23.25
CA THR A 115 -20.28 -16.07 24.51
C THR A 115 -18.93 -16.77 24.34
N GLU A 116 -17.93 -16.04 23.86
CA GLU A 116 -16.55 -16.42 24.08
C GLU A 116 -16.28 -16.24 25.57
N ASN A 117 -16.25 -17.36 26.28
CA ASN A 117 -15.68 -17.45 27.61
C ASN A 117 -14.20 -17.05 27.53
N HIS A 118 -13.91 -15.75 27.68
CA HIS A 118 -12.56 -15.28 27.98
C HIS A 118 -12.26 -15.54 29.46
N SER A 119 -12.20 -16.82 29.81
CA SER A 119 -11.48 -17.28 30.98
C SER A 119 -10.00 -17.41 30.61
N ALA A 120 -9.21 -16.41 30.99
CA ALA A 120 -7.88 -16.57 31.59
C ALA A 120 -7.17 -15.23 31.48
N SER A 121 -6.61 -14.76 32.59
CA SER A 121 -5.58 -13.73 32.63
C SER A 121 -4.32 -14.24 31.90
N LYS A 122 -4.36 -14.28 30.57
CA LYS A 122 -3.14 -14.34 29.76
C LYS A 122 -2.49 -12.96 29.82
N ASN A 123 -1.17 -12.93 29.95
CA ASN A 123 -0.41 -11.70 30.00
C ASN A 123 -0.60 -10.97 28.66
N ILE A 124 -1.44 -9.93 28.63
CA ILE A 124 -1.72 -9.11 27.44
C ILE A 124 -0.43 -8.67 26.74
N LEU A 125 0.63 -8.41 27.53
CA LEU A 125 1.95 -8.08 27.02
C LEU A 125 2.58 -9.21 26.19
N GLU A 126 2.51 -10.45 26.66
CA GLU A 126 3.06 -11.61 25.95
C GLU A 126 2.33 -11.84 24.63
N ASP A 127 1.01 -11.71 24.62
CA ASP A 127 0.21 -11.87 23.40
C ASP A 127 0.55 -10.79 22.35
N VAL A 128 0.72 -9.53 22.77
CA VAL A 128 1.13 -8.43 21.87
C VAL A 128 2.55 -8.65 21.32
N ILE A 129 3.49 -9.08 22.16
CA ILE A 129 4.86 -9.41 21.74
C ILE A 129 4.84 -10.53 20.70
N MET A 130 4.14 -11.64 20.99
CA MET A 130 4.05 -12.77 20.07
C MET A 130 3.39 -12.37 18.75
N LYS A 131 2.34 -11.54 18.79
CA LYS A 131 1.70 -11.06 17.58
C LYS A 131 2.61 -10.16 16.74
N SER A 132 3.39 -9.30 17.40
CA SER A 132 4.37 -8.44 16.72
C SER A 132 5.47 -9.26 16.05
N CYS A 133 5.97 -10.29 16.73
CA CYS A 133 6.95 -11.23 16.18
C CYS A 133 6.39 -11.97 14.96
N GLU A 134 5.16 -12.46 15.04
CA GLU A 134 4.47 -13.13 13.91
C GLU A 134 4.39 -12.21 12.68
N VAL A 135 3.95 -10.96 12.87
CA VAL A 135 3.87 -9.98 11.77
C VAL A 135 5.25 -9.70 11.18
N LEU A 136 6.27 -9.49 12.02
CA LEU A 136 7.63 -9.22 11.56
C LEU A 136 8.20 -10.38 10.74
N VAL A 137 8.02 -11.63 11.20
CA VAL A 137 8.46 -12.83 10.49
C VAL A 137 7.76 -12.95 9.14
N PHE A 138 6.44 -12.73 9.07
CA PHE A 138 5.73 -12.77 7.80
C PHE A 138 6.18 -11.68 6.83
N VAL A 139 6.36 -10.45 7.31
CA VAL A 139 6.87 -9.34 6.49
C VAL A 139 8.25 -9.69 5.92
N GLY A 140 9.17 -10.14 6.78
CA GLY A 140 10.51 -10.58 6.37
C GLY A 140 10.49 -11.73 5.36
N ALA A 141 9.66 -12.75 5.62
CA ALA A 141 9.54 -13.91 4.74
C ALA A 141 9.04 -13.52 3.33
N TYR A 142 8.04 -12.65 3.24
CA TYR A 142 7.56 -12.16 1.95
C TYR A 142 8.62 -11.30 1.23
N ILE A 143 9.32 -10.42 1.94
CA ILE A 143 10.41 -9.63 1.33
C ILE A 143 11.47 -10.57 0.76
N ILE A 144 12.00 -11.51 1.55
CA ILE A 144 13.03 -12.45 1.12
C ILE A 144 12.57 -13.27 -0.08
N PHE A 145 11.36 -13.84 0.00
CA PHE A 145 10.81 -14.66 -1.09
C PHE A 145 10.74 -13.87 -2.39
N PHE A 146 10.18 -12.66 -2.38
CA PHE A 146 10.06 -11.83 -3.56
C PHE A 146 11.39 -11.25 -4.05
N SER A 147 12.36 -10.99 -3.16
CA SER A 147 13.74 -10.64 -3.53
C SER A 147 14.44 -11.76 -4.30
N ILE A 148 14.17 -13.04 -3.97
CA ILE A 148 14.71 -14.18 -4.74
C ILE A 148 14.15 -14.19 -6.17
N TYR A 149 12.84 -13.94 -6.34
CA TYR A 149 12.26 -13.77 -7.69
C TYR A 149 12.87 -12.59 -8.43
N ALA A 150 13.02 -11.44 -7.77
CA ALA A 150 13.66 -10.27 -8.35
C ALA A 150 15.11 -10.55 -8.78
N ALA A 151 15.83 -11.42 -8.07
CA ALA A 151 17.16 -11.88 -8.44
C ALA A 151 17.15 -12.80 -9.68
N PHE A 152 16.15 -13.67 -9.85
CA PHE A 152 16.02 -14.44 -11.10
C PHE A 152 15.77 -13.54 -12.32
N ILE A 153 15.07 -12.41 -12.15
CA ILE A 153 14.85 -11.45 -13.23
C ILE A 153 16.18 -10.83 -13.73
N THR A 154 17.17 -10.63 -12.85
CA THR A 154 18.47 -10.08 -13.26
C THR A 154 19.30 -11.03 -14.12
N MET A 155 18.97 -12.32 -14.12
CA MET A 155 19.61 -13.33 -14.96
C MET A 155 19.05 -13.39 -16.38
N LEU A 156 17.90 -12.74 -16.64
CA LEU A 156 17.28 -12.71 -17.97
C LEU A 156 18.00 -11.69 -18.87
N PRO A 157 18.08 -11.95 -20.19
CA PRO A 157 18.72 -11.04 -21.15
C PRO A 157 17.82 -9.84 -21.49
N LEU A 158 17.45 -9.05 -20.49
CA LEU A 158 16.60 -7.87 -20.59
C LEU A 158 17.45 -6.59 -20.53
N SER A 159 16.91 -5.48 -21.03
CA SER A 159 17.55 -4.17 -20.85
C SER A 159 17.54 -3.79 -19.36
N LYS A 160 18.53 -3.01 -18.92
CA LYS A 160 18.67 -2.59 -17.51
C LYS A 160 17.37 -1.99 -16.95
N ILE A 161 16.70 -1.13 -17.72
CA ILE A 161 15.44 -0.47 -17.32
C ILE A 161 14.33 -1.51 -17.11
N TYR A 162 14.16 -2.46 -18.04
CA TYR A 162 13.15 -3.51 -17.90
C TYR A 162 13.45 -4.44 -16.72
N THR A 163 14.72 -4.81 -16.54
CA THR A 163 15.17 -5.61 -15.39
C THR A 163 14.80 -4.92 -14.09
N ALA A 164 15.15 -3.64 -13.91
CA ALA A 164 14.84 -2.95 -12.66
C ALA A 164 13.35 -2.69 -12.45
N ALA A 165 12.60 -2.38 -13.51
CA ALA A 165 11.15 -2.23 -13.42
C ALA A 165 10.49 -3.54 -12.99
N LEU A 166 10.82 -4.67 -13.61
CA LEU A 166 10.29 -5.98 -13.26
C LEU A 166 10.73 -6.43 -11.85
N SER A 167 12.01 -6.24 -11.50
CA SER A 167 12.49 -6.50 -10.14
C SER A 167 11.72 -5.66 -9.10
N GLY A 168 11.45 -4.38 -9.41
CA GLY A 168 10.64 -3.48 -8.60
C GLY A 168 9.16 -3.88 -8.47
N LEU A 169 8.60 -4.54 -9.48
CA LEU A 169 7.26 -5.13 -9.37
C LEU A 169 7.23 -6.28 -8.36
N PHE A 170 8.28 -7.08 -8.23
CA PHE A 170 8.32 -8.12 -7.21
C PHE A 170 8.63 -7.53 -5.83
N GLU A 171 9.67 -6.71 -5.73
CA GLU A 171 10.16 -6.15 -4.48
C GLU A 171 10.77 -4.75 -4.70
N ILE A 172 10.28 -3.75 -3.94
CA ILE A 172 10.61 -2.34 -4.15
C ILE A 172 12.12 -2.10 -4.01
N THR A 173 12.75 -2.62 -2.96
CA THR A 173 14.17 -2.37 -2.67
C THR A 173 15.07 -2.95 -3.76
N CYS A 174 14.77 -4.14 -4.28
CA CYS A 174 15.50 -4.72 -5.40
C CYS A 174 15.44 -3.84 -6.66
N GLY A 175 14.25 -3.36 -7.02
CA GLY A 175 14.09 -2.48 -8.19
C GLY A 175 14.77 -1.12 -8.02
N ILE A 176 14.61 -0.49 -6.86
CA ILE A 176 15.20 0.83 -6.56
C ILE A 176 16.73 0.74 -6.54
N ASN A 177 17.31 -0.32 -5.96
CA ASN A 177 18.75 -0.53 -5.95
C ASN A 177 19.32 -0.66 -7.37
N LEU A 178 18.64 -1.39 -8.25
CA LEU A 178 19.05 -1.47 -9.66
C LEU A 178 18.94 -0.11 -10.37
N ILE A 179 17.92 0.69 -10.06
CA ILE A 179 17.74 2.04 -10.62
C ILE A 179 18.85 3.00 -10.15
N SER A 180 19.23 2.95 -8.87
CA SER A 180 20.28 3.82 -8.32
C SER A 180 21.61 3.57 -9.00
N ASP A 181 21.94 2.32 -9.29
CA ASP A 181 23.23 1.91 -9.88
C ASP A 181 23.33 2.16 -11.39
N MET A 182 22.22 2.45 -12.07
CA MET A 182 22.23 2.71 -13.51
C MET A 182 22.87 4.05 -13.86
N ASP A 183 23.67 4.08 -14.92
CA ASP A 183 24.17 5.32 -15.53
C ASP A 183 23.13 5.89 -16.51
N ILE A 184 22.05 6.46 -15.95
CA ILE A 184 20.96 7.12 -16.67
C ILE A 184 20.63 8.46 -16.01
N ASN A 185 19.93 9.33 -16.75
CA ASN A 185 19.48 10.63 -16.25
C ASN A 185 18.71 10.46 -14.92
N ILE A 186 19.11 11.25 -13.93
CA ILE A 186 18.53 11.25 -12.58
C ILE A 186 17.00 11.45 -12.59
N ASN A 187 16.47 12.22 -13.54
CA ASN A 187 15.03 12.42 -13.71
C ASN A 187 14.31 11.10 -14.02
N ILE A 188 14.90 10.27 -14.89
CA ILE A 188 14.35 8.95 -15.20
C ILE A 188 14.37 8.06 -13.96
N LYS A 189 15.44 8.14 -13.14
CA LYS A 189 15.51 7.41 -11.87
C LYS A 189 14.36 7.80 -10.93
N TYR A 190 14.08 9.09 -10.76
CA TYR A 190 12.97 9.56 -9.92
C TYR A 190 11.60 9.14 -10.48
N ILE A 191 11.39 9.19 -11.79
CA ILE A 191 10.14 8.77 -12.44
C ILE A 191 9.89 7.27 -12.23
N LEU A 192 10.90 6.44 -12.45
CA LEU A 192 10.82 4.99 -12.24
C LEU A 192 10.63 4.65 -10.76
N ALA A 193 11.35 5.35 -9.87
CA ALA A 193 11.21 5.17 -8.42
C ALA A 193 9.80 5.51 -7.94
N ALA A 194 9.21 6.62 -8.41
CA ALA A 194 7.83 7.00 -8.09
C ALA A 194 6.82 5.94 -8.59
N CYS A 195 7.03 5.38 -9.78
CA CYS A 195 6.18 4.32 -10.32
C CYS A 195 6.20 3.06 -9.45
N ILE A 196 7.41 2.53 -9.17
CA ILE A 196 7.60 1.30 -8.40
C ILE A 196 7.07 1.45 -6.97
N THR A 197 7.32 2.59 -6.33
CA THR A 197 6.90 2.85 -4.96
C THR A 197 5.40 3.10 -4.83
N GLY A 198 4.80 3.79 -5.80
CA GLY A 198 3.34 3.94 -5.89
C GLY A 198 2.63 2.59 -6.05
N PHE A 199 3.20 1.69 -6.86
CA PHE A 199 2.73 0.30 -6.97
C PHE A 199 2.93 -0.49 -5.67
N GLY A 200 4.08 -0.33 -5.01
CA GLY A 200 4.38 -0.95 -3.71
C GLY A 200 4.94 -2.36 -3.77
N GLY A 201 5.07 -2.97 -4.96
CA GLY A 201 5.60 -4.32 -5.13
C GLY A 201 4.65 -5.44 -4.70
N LEU A 202 4.83 -6.63 -5.28
CA LEU A 202 4.05 -7.81 -4.95
C LEU A 202 4.35 -8.32 -3.54
N SER A 203 5.58 -8.12 -3.03
CA SER A 203 5.93 -8.43 -1.64
C SER A 203 4.97 -7.80 -0.64
N SER A 204 4.73 -6.49 -0.74
CA SER A 204 3.81 -5.78 0.15
C SER A 204 2.34 -6.15 -0.09
N ALA A 205 1.96 -6.43 -1.35
CA ALA A 205 0.62 -6.88 -1.69
C ALA A 205 0.32 -8.21 -0.98
N PHE A 206 1.22 -9.18 -1.05
CA PHE A 206 1.04 -10.50 -0.43
C PHE A 206 1.08 -10.44 1.10
N GLN A 207 1.89 -9.55 1.70
CA GLN A 207 1.82 -9.26 3.15
C GLN A 207 0.41 -8.82 3.57
N SER A 208 -0.28 -8.12 2.70
CA SER A 208 -1.62 -7.54 2.95
C SER A 208 -2.77 -8.46 2.54
N ARG A 209 -2.48 -9.54 1.81
CA ARG A 209 -3.48 -10.40 1.15
C ARG A 209 -4.50 -10.97 2.11
N LYS A 210 -4.04 -11.48 3.26
CA LYS A 210 -4.93 -12.08 4.27
C LYS A 210 -5.98 -11.07 4.73
N TYR A 211 -5.55 -9.88 5.16
CA TYR A 211 -6.45 -8.83 5.64
C TYR A 211 -7.45 -8.35 4.58
N ILE A 212 -7.02 -8.26 3.32
CA ILE A 212 -7.89 -7.88 2.20
C ILE A 212 -8.99 -8.92 1.97
N ILE A 213 -8.64 -10.21 1.99
CA ILE A 213 -9.59 -11.31 1.80
C ILE A 213 -10.54 -11.41 3.00
N ASP A 214 -10.01 -11.31 4.22
CA ASP A 214 -10.79 -11.38 5.46
C ASP A 214 -11.76 -10.18 5.59
N ALA A 215 -11.43 -9.01 5.01
CA ALA A 215 -12.34 -7.87 4.87
C ALA A 215 -13.46 -8.10 3.82
N GLY A 216 -13.41 -9.21 3.09
CA GLY A 216 -14.33 -9.53 1.99
C GLY A 216 -14.11 -8.68 0.74
N LEU A 217 -12.86 -8.27 0.48
CA LEU A 217 -12.46 -7.48 -0.68
C LEU A 217 -11.67 -8.32 -1.69
N SER A 218 -11.69 -7.93 -2.96
CA SER A 218 -10.95 -8.64 -4.02
C SER A 218 -9.46 -8.28 -4.01
N PHE A 219 -8.61 -9.29 -3.81
CA PHE A 219 -7.16 -9.12 -3.88
C PHE A 219 -6.66 -8.71 -5.27
N ILE A 220 -7.27 -9.22 -6.34
CA ILE A 220 -6.89 -8.86 -7.71
C ILE A 220 -7.25 -7.39 -8.00
N ASN A 221 -8.42 -6.94 -7.57
CA ASN A 221 -8.80 -5.53 -7.73
C ASN A 221 -7.84 -4.61 -6.96
N TYR A 222 -7.42 -5.03 -5.76
CA TYR A 222 -6.39 -4.30 -5.02
C TYR A 222 -5.08 -4.16 -5.81
N ILE A 223 -4.58 -5.22 -6.44
CA ILE A 223 -3.36 -5.15 -7.28
C ILE A 223 -3.57 -4.19 -8.45
N ILE A 224 -4.72 -4.25 -9.13
CA ILE A 224 -5.05 -3.34 -10.25
C ILE A 224 -5.07 -1.88 -9.77
N HIS A 225 -5.68 -1.59 -8.63
CA HIS A 225 -5.70 -0.25 -8.04
C HIS A 225 -4.30 0.24 -7.66
N LYS A 226 -3.44 -0.64 -7.14
CA LYS A 226 -2.04 -0.31 -6.88
C LYS A 226 -1.25 -0.07 -8.16
N ALA A 227 -1.49 -0.83 -9.22
CA ALA A 227 -0.87 -0.59 -10.53
C ALA A 227 -1.26 0.78 -11.10
N LEU A 228 -2.55 1.15 -11.00
CA LEU A 228 -3.02 2.49 -11.33
C LEU A 228 -2.33 3.56 -10.46
N CYS A 229 -2.15 3.30 -9.16
CA CYS A 229 -1.43 4.20 -8.27
C CYS A 229 0.03 4.43 -8.70
N GLY A 230 0.72 3.37 -9.13
CA GLY A 230 2.08 3.48 -9.68
C GLY A 230 2.14 4.38 -10.91
N VAL A 231 1.22 4.19 -11.87
CA VAL A 231 1.13 5.04 -13.07
C VAL A 231 0.83 6.49 -12.70
N ILE A 232 -0.07 6.75 -11.76
CA ILE A 232 -0.39 8.11 -11.31
C ILE A 232 0.82 8.76 -10.63
N CYS A 233 1.54 8.04 -9.76
CA CYS A 233 2.76 8.54 -9.13
C CYS A 233 3.85 8.87 -10.16
N MET A 234 4.01 8.02 -11.17
CA MET A 234 4.92 8.26 -12.30
C MET A 234 4.58 9.56 -13.05
N LEU A 235 3.29 9.77 -13.37
CA LEU A 235 2.82 10.97 -14.06
C LEU A 235 3.02 12.23 -13.21
N ILE A 236 2.69 12.18 -11.91
CA ILE A 236 2.89 13.31 -10.99
C ILE A 236 4.38 13.67 -10.91
N MET A 237 5.27 12.68 -10.79
CA MET A 237 6.71 12.92 -10.75
C MET A 237 7.22 13.54 -12.07
N TYR A 238 6.76 13.02 -13.21
CA TYR A 238 7.12 13.56 -14.52
C TYR A 238 6.69 15.03 -14.66
N LEU A 239 5.45 15.37 -14.27
CA LEU A 239 4.95 16.74 -14.28
C LEU A 239 5.74 17.65 -13.33
N TYR A 240 6.08 17.17 -12.13
CA TYR A 240 6.92 17.90 -11.20
C TYR A 240 8.27 18.27 -11.83
N ILE A 241 8.96 17.32 -12.45
CA ILE A 241 10.26 17.57 -13.10
C ILE A 241 10.12 18.56 -14.27
N MET A 242 9.06 18.45 -15.08
CA MET A 242 8.77 19.42 -16.15
C MET A 242 8.66 20.85 -15.63
N THR A 243 7.99 21.05 -14.48
CA THR A 243 7.84 22.40 -13.90
C THR A 243 9.15 23.01 -13.41
N GLN A 244 10.17 22.19 -13.14
CA GLN A 244 11.50 22.66 -12.74
C GLN A 244 12.40 22.97 -13.95
N GLY A 245 11.96 22.70 -15.19
CA GLY A 245 12.76 22.92 -16.40
C GLY A 245 13.94 21.97 -16.56
N HIS A 246 13.91 20.80 -15.93
CA HIS A 246 15.03 19.85 -15.91
C HIS A 246 14.94 18.71 -16.95
N LEU A 247 13.96 18.72 -17.85
CA LEU A 247 13.72 17.65 -18.85
C LEU A 247 14.41 17.88 -20.20
#